data_AF-A0A097KNC6-F1
#
_entry.id   AF-A0A097KNC6-F1
#
_cell.length_a   1.000
_cell.length_b   1.000
_cell.length_c   1.000
_cell.angle_alpha   90.00
_cell.angle_beta   90.00
_cell.angle_gamma   90.00
#
_symmetry.space_group_name_H-M   'P 1'
#
loop_
_entity.id
_entity.type
_entity.pdbx_description
1 polymer ?
#
loop_
_entity_poly.entity_id
_entity_poly.type
_entity_poly.pdbx_seq_one_letter_code
_entity_poly.pdbx_strand_id
1 'polypeptide(L)'
;MGNNYRLKTFFSYKRENTRVKKNIFYMDLSFSLNLNKSSFAFAKANSLFYCFIMPALILFGYGYFTLPVKAYPVFAQQNYENPREANGRIVCANCHLAQKPVELEVPQSVLPDSVFEAVIKIPYDQQVNQVLGNGKKGALNVGAVLILPEGFELAPANRIPEEIKNKVGKLYFQSYSPDKKNILVVGPVPGKKYSEMVFPILSPDPAKEKSISFLKYPIYVGGNRGRGQVYPDGSKSNNTVYNSSTKGKISQIEPIEPKGGFNITIETATGDSVIEKIPAGPELIVSVGQSILADQPLTNNPNVGGFGQQETEIVLQNPARIQGLLAFFVCVFLTQVFLVLKKKQFEKVQLAEMNF
;
A
#
# COMPACT_ATOMS: atom_id res chain seq x y z
N MET A 1 -45.77 -3.52 49.63
CA MET A 1 -44.31 -3.51 49.87
C MET A 1 -43.64 -2.96 48.62
N GLY A 2 -43.33 -1.67 48.64
CA GLY A 2 -42.55 -1.02 47.60
C GLY A 2 -41.08 -0.95 47.99
N ASN A 3 -40.21 -0.90 46.99
CA ASN A 3 -39.02 -0.06 47.06
C ASN A 3 -38.63 0.37 45.64
N ASN A 4 -38.85 1.66 45.41
CA ASN A 4 -38.32 2.46 44.33
C ASN A 4 -36.84 2.75 44.61
N TYR A 5 -35.98 2.60 43.61
CA TYR A 5 -34.75 3.37 43.53
C TYR A 5 -34.71 4.14 42.21
N ARG A 6 -34.71 5.47 42.35
CA ARG A 6 -34.73 6.50 41.33
C ARG A 6 -33.35 7.16 41.33
N LEU A 7 -32.64 7.15 40.21
CA LEU A 7 -31.54 8.08 39.98
C LEU A 7 -31.66 8.62 38.55
N LYS A 8 -31.98 9.91 38.51
CA LYS A 8 -32.07 10.77 37.31
C LYS A 8 -30.65 11.17 36.90
N THR A 9 -30.32 11.06 35.63
CA THR A 9 -29.24 11.84 35.01
C THR A 9 -29.82 12.66 33.87
N PHE A 10 -30.02 13.94 34.17
CA PHE A 10 -30.19 15.02 33.21
C PHE A 10 -28.79 15.50 32.81
N PHE A 11 -28.49 15.57 31.52
CA PHE A 11 -27.47 16.51 31.04
C PHE A 11 -28.04 17.29 29.86
N SER A 12 -28.34 18.55 30.14
CA SER A 12 -28.86 19.55 29.22
C SER A 12 -27.74 20.13 28.38
N TYR A 13 -27.98 20.24 27.09
CA TYR A 13 -27.24 21.05 26.13
C TYR A 13 -27.33 22.53 26.52
N LYS A 14 -26.20 23.22 26.71
CA LYS A 14 -26.15 24.69 26.78
C LYS A 14 -24.96 25.19 25.97
N ARG A 15 -25.28 25.96 24.93
CA ARG A 15 -24.37 26.66 24.03
C ARG A 15 -24.08 28.02 24.68
N GLU A 16 -22.82 28.31 25.02
CA GLU A 16 -22.43 29.65 25.49
C GLU A 16 -21.09 30.07 24.88
N ASN A 17 -21.08 31.32 24.45
CA ASN A 17 -20.18 31.97 23.51
C ASN A 17 -19.37 32.99 24.31
N THR A 18 -18.05 32.85 24.43
CA THR A 18 -17.20 33.88 25.05
C THR A 18 -15.84 34.03 24.37
N ARG A 19 -15.65 35.21 23.80
CA ARG A 19 -14.40 35.77 23.26
C ARG A 19 -13.36 36.05 24.36
N VAL A 20 -12.12 35.68 24.04
CA VAL A 20 -10.86 36.46 24.14
C VAL A 20 -10.56 37.21 25.44
N LYS A 21 -9.50 36.79 26.14
CA LYS A 21 -8.42 37.66 26.66
C LYS A 21 -7.09 36.91 26.61
N LYS A 22 -6.15 37.42 25.80
CA LYS A 22 -4.73 37.01 25.73
C LYS A 22 -3.97 37.65 26.89
N ASN A 23 -3.29 36.86 27.73
CA ASN A 23 -2.21 37.35 28.58
C ASN A 23 -0.89 36.86 27.98
N ILE A 24 -0.12 37.81 27.46
CA ILE A 24 1.22 37.65 26.90
C ILE A 24 2.19 37.85 28.07
N PHE A 25 2.97 36.82 28.39
CA PHE A 25 4.13 36.92 29.28
C PHE A 25 5.29 37.57 28.49
N TYR A 26 5.78 38.72 28.97
CA TYR A 26 7.03 39.33 28.52
C TYR A 26 8.19 38.66 29.24
N MET A 27 9.21 38.23 28.49
CA MET A 27 10.53 37.88 29.03
C MET A 27 11.56 38.74 28.28
N ASP A 28 12.09 39.74 28.98
CA ASP A 28 13.15 40.62 28.50
C ASP A 28 14.45 39.83 28.30
N LEU A 29 14.96 39.82 27.08
CA LEU A 29 16.36 39.51 26.79
C LEU A 29 16.94 40.68 25.98
N SER A 30 17.70 41.53 26.66
CA SER A 30 18.49 42.60 26.04
C SER A 30 19.68 41.99 25.30
N PHE A 31 19.73 42.18 23.97
CA PHE A 31 20.92 41.95 23.16
C PHE A 31 21.33 43.28 22.51
N SER A 32 22.46 43.82 22.95
CA SER A 32 23.08 45.02 22.38
C SER A 32 23.84 44.66 21.11
N LEU A 33 23.41 45.18 19.96
CA LEU A 33 24.12 45.10 18.68
C LEU A 33 24.52 46.50 18.23
N ASN A 34 25.80 46.81 18.41
CA ASN A 34 26.47 47.97 17.85
C ASN A 34 26.57 47.81 16.32
N LEU A 35 25.81 48.60 15.56
CA LEU A 35 25.95 48.69 14.10
C LEU A 35 26.61 50.01 13.71
N ASN A 36 27.80 49.88 13.14
CA ASN A 36 28.65 50.96 12.68
C ASN A 36 28.09 51.57 11.36
N LYS A 37 27.97 52.90 11.30
CA LYS A 37 27.42 53.65 10.15
C LYS A 37 28.47 53.78 9.04
N SER A 38 28.68 52.73 8.24
CA SER A 38 29.51 52.83 7.03
C SER A 38 29.23 51.74 6.00
N SER A 39 27.98 51.57 5.56
CA SER A 39 27.69 50.72 4.38
C SER A 39 26.52 51.22 3.53
N PHE A 40 26.00 52.42 3.78
CA PHE A 40 24.79 52.94 3.13
C PHE A 40 24.99 53.53 1.72
N ALA A 41 26.11 53.22 1.06
CA ALA A 41 26.51 53.88 -0.19
C ALA A 41 26.72 52.94 -1.40
N PHE A 42 26.23 51.70 -1.38
CA PHE A 42 26.36 50.78 -2.53
C PHE A 42 25.04 50.18 -3.06
N ALA A 43 23.89 50.59 -2.52
CA ALA A 43 22.59 49.95 -2.81
C ALA A 43 21.62 50.83 -3.62
N LYS A 44 22.11 51.65 -4.57
CA LYS A 44 21.21 52.54 -5.35
C LYS A 44 21.27 52.43 -6.87
N ALA A 45 22.07 51.53 -7.45
CA ALA A 45 22.21 51.43 -8.90
C ALA A 45 21.57 50.19 -9.58
N ASN A 46 21.10 49.18 -8.83
CA ASN A 46 20.62 47.91 -9.42
C ASN A 46 19.16 47.54 -9.11
N SER A 47 18.37 48.45 -8.53
CA SER A 47 17.00 48.13 -8.07
C SER A 47 16.00 47.85 -9.21
N LEU A 48 16.14 48.53 -10.36
CA LEU A 48 15.20 48.38 -11.48
C LEU A 48 15.39 47.08 -12.29
N PHE A 49 16.57 46.46 -12.24
CA PHE A 49 16.86 45.22 -12.97
C PHE A 49 16.26 43.98 -12.28
N TYR A 50 16.13 44.00 -10.95
CA TYR A 50 15.54 42.90 -10.18
C TYR A 50 14.00 42.90 -10.17
N CYS A 51 13.35 44.05 -10.42
CA CYS A 51 11.89 44.15 -10.40
C CYS A 51 11.19 43.54 -11.64
N PHE A 52 11.88 43.38 -12.77
CA PHE A 52 11.29 42.80 -13.99
C PHE A 52 11.70 41.34 -14.25
N ILE A 53 12.85 40.91 -13.75
CA ILE A 53 13.35 39.54 -13.98
C ILE A 53 12.76 38.54 -12.97
N MET A 54 12.48 38.97 -11.74
CA MET A 54 11.88 38.08 -10.73
C MET A 54 10.43 37.67 -11.01
N PRO A 55 9.52 38.54 -11.49
CA PRO A 55 8.17 38.11 -11.88
C PRO A 55 8.17 37.24 -13.13
N ALA A 56 9.10 37.47 -14.07
CA ALA A 56 9.22 36.70 -15.30
C ALA A 56 9.76 35.28 -15.05
N LEU A 57 10.71 35.10 -14.11
CA LEU A 57 11.16 33.77 -13.70
C LEU A 57 10.08 33.00 -12.92
N ILE A 58 9.25 33.70 -12.14
CA ILE A 58 8.14 33.10 -11.42
C ILE A 58 7.03 32.71 -12.41
N LEU A 59 6.71 33.52 -13.43
CA LEU A 59 5.73 33.15 -14.46
C LEU A 59 6.22 32.03 -15.39
N PHE A 60 7.53 31.93 -15.67
CA PHE A 60 8.10 30.86 -16.50
C PHE A 60 8.26 29.54 -15.74
N GLY A 61 8.27 29.56 -14.39
CA GLY A 61 8.33 28.37 -13.54
C GLY A 61 6.98 27.66 -13.31
N TYR A 62 5.85 28.29 -13.65
CA TYR A 62 4.50 27.71 -13.48
C TYR A 62 3.92 27.06 -14.75
N GLY A 63 4.59 27.19 -15.89
CA GLY A 63 4.25 26.44 -17.10
C GLY A 63 4.99 25.11 -17.14
N TYR A 64 4.27 24.00 -17.27
CA TYR A 64 4.79 22.63 -17.48
C TYR A 64 5.24 21.86 -16.23
N PHE A 65 4.39 21.76 -15.21
CA PHE A 65 4.30 20.49 -14.46
C PHE A 65 3.02 19.77 -14.85
N THR A 66 3.07 19.06 -15.98
CA THR A 66 2.19 17.90 -16.15
C THR A 66 2.70 16.84 -15.19
N LEU A 67 2.11 16.75 -14.00
CA LEU A 67 2.42 15.64 -13.11
C LEU A 67 2.05 14.35 -13.85
N PRO A 68 2.99 13.43 -14.09
CA PRO A 68 2.64 12.14 -14.65
C PRO A 68 1.72 11.45 -13.65
N VAL A 69 0.45 11.34 -14.02
CA VAL A 69 -0.55 10.63 -13.24
C VAL A 69 -0.22 9.14 -13.27
N LYS A 70 0.40 8.64 -12.20
CA LYS A 70 0.60 7.21 -11.95
C LYS A 70 -0.34 6.80 -10.80
N ALA A 71 -0.62 5.52 -10.69
CA ALA A 71 -1.30 4.97 -9.52
C ALA A 71 -0.22 4.63 -8.48
N TYR A 72 -0.38 5.08 -7.24
CA TYR A 72 0.68 5.16 -6.25
C TYR A 72 0.22 4.63 -4.89
N PRO A 73 1.08 3.91 -4.13
CA PRO A 73 0.81 3.58 -2.72
C PRO A 73 0.45 4.80 -1.86
N VAL A 74 0.96 5.99 -2.21
CA VAL A 74 0.64 7.25 -1.53
C VAL A 74 -0.86 7.56 -1.48
N PHE A 75 -1.65 7.14 -2.48
CA PHE A 75 -3.09 7.34 -2.46
C PHE A 75 -3.78 6.51 -1.38
N ALA A 76 -3.26 5.32 -1.07
CA ALA A 76 -3.75 4.56 0.07
C ALA A 76 -3.46 5.33 1.36
N GLN A 77 -2.20 5.75 1.56
CA GLN A 77 -1.76 6.47 2.76
C GLN A 77 -2.54 7.77 3.02
N GLN A 78 -2.90 8.49 1.95
CA GLN A 78 -3.63 9.76 2.05
C GLN A 78 -5.12 9.61 2.35
N ASN A 79 -5.75 8.53 1.88
CA ASN A 79 -7.21 8.38 1.91
C ASN A 79 -7.70 7.33 2.92
N TYR A 80 -6.81 6.48 3.41
CA TYR A 80 -7.15 5.40 4.33
C TYR A 80 -6.17 5.36 5.49
N GLU A 81 -6.69 5.40 6.71
CA GLU A 81 -5.86 5.30 7.91
C GLU A 81 -5.20 3.92 8.02
N ASN A 82 -5.92 2.86 7.69
CA ASN A 82 -5.42 1.48 7.66
C ASN A 82 -5.56 0.93 6.23
N PRO A 83 -4.49 0.35 5.64
CA PRO A 83 -4.59 -0.21 4.30
C PRO A 83 -5.42 -1.49 4.24
N ARG A 84 -5.79 -2.10 5.37
CA ARG A 84 -6.61 -3.32 5.44
C ARG A 84 -7.91 -3.04 6.17
N GLU A 85 -9.02 -3.29 5.48
CA GLU A 85 -10.38 -3.20 6.00
C GLU A 85 -10.68 -4.37 6.96
N ALA A 86 -11.75 -4.25 7.75
CA ALA A 86 -12.13 -5.25 8.76
C ALA A 86 -12.46 -6.63 8.16
N ASN A 87 -12.93 -6.67 6.91
CA ASN A 87 -13.18 -7.90 6.15
C ASN A 87 -11.88 -8.53 5.57
N GLY A 88 -10.72 -7.93 5.83
CA GLY A 88 -9.42 -8.37 5.33
C GLY A 88 -9.03 -7.86 3.94
N ARG A 89 -9.90 -7.08 3.27
CA ARG A 89 -9.61 -6.47 1.97
C ARG A 89 -8.62 -5.33 2.11
N ILE A 90 -7.64 -5.27 1.21
CA ILE A 90 -6.69 -4.17 1.09
C ILE A 90 -7.25 -3.08 0.17
N VAL A 91 -7.18 -1.85 0.63
CA VAL A 91 -7.83 -0.66 0.03
C VAL A 91 -7.36 -0.37 -1.40
N CYS A 92 -6.21 -0.89 -1.82
CA CYS A 92 -5.75 -0.81 -3.22
C CYS A 92 -6.78 -1.41 -4.20
N ALA A 93 -7.56 -2.42 -3.77
CA ALA A 93 -8.62 -3.03 -4.56
C ALA A 93 -9.82 -2.09 -4.81
N ASN A 94 -9.92 -0.94 -4.14
CA ASN A 94 -10.98 0.04 -4.38
C ASN A 94 -10.74 0.83 -5.69
N CYS A 95 -9.47 0.94 -6.13
CA CYS A 95 -9.10 1.62 -7.37
C CYS A 95 -8.55 0.67 -8.44
N HIS A 96 -7.90 -0.42 -8.04
CA HIS A 96 -7.36 -1.45 -8.91
C HIS A 96 -8.33 -2.63 -8.98
N LEU A 97 -9.26 -2.56 -9.91
CA LEU A 97 -10.45 -3.41 -9.96
C LEU A 97 -10.20 -4.77 -10.64
N ALA A 98 -9.17 -4.87 -11.47
CA ALA A 98 -8.77 -6.16 -12.03
C ALA A 98 -8.01 -6.99 -11.00
N GLN A 99 -8.31 -8.29 -10.97
CA GLN A 99 -7.66 -9.23 -10.07
C GLN A 99 -6.58 -10.02 -10.78
N LYS A 100 -5.44 -10.15 -10.11
CA LYS A 100 -4.34 -11.00 -10.56
C LYS A 100 -3.57 -11.60 -9.38
N PRO A 101 -2.93 -12.77 -9.50
CA PRO A 101 -2.23 -13.40 -8.38
C PRO A 101 -0.97 -12.64 -7.97
N VAL A 102 -0.64 -12.74 -6.69
CA VAL A 102 0.62 -12.32 -6.07
C VAL A 102 1.08 -13.44 -5.16
N GLU A 103 2.38 -13.59 -4.97
CA GLU A 103 2.95 -14.60 -4.08
C GLU A 103 3.77 -13.92 -3.00
N LEU A 104 3.80 -14.53 -1.82
CA LEU A 104 4.55 -14.10 -0.66
C LEU A 104 5.29 -15.29 -0.07
N GLU A 105 6.62 -15.21 -0.05
CA GLU A 105 7.48 -16.21 0.55
C GLU A 105 8.16 -15.61 1.78
N VAL A 106 8.01 -16.29 2.91
CA VAL A 106 8.65 -15.94 4.18
C VAL A 106 9.17 -17.22 4.83
N PRO A 107 10.18 -17.14 5.71
CA PRO A 107 10.58 -18.28 6.52
C PRO A 107 9.42 -18.78 7.37
N GLN A 108 9.34 -20.09 7.57
CA GLN A 108 8.34 -20.70 8.45
C GLN A 108 8.46 -20.19 9.89
N SER A 109 9.70 -19.99 10.37
CA SER A 109 9.98 -19.44 11.69
C SER A 109 11.22 -18.55 11.67
N VAL A 110 11.24 -17.57 12.57
CA VAL A 110 12.38 -16.68 12.80
C VAL A 110 12.68 -16.59 14.29
N LEU A 111 13.95 -16.41 14.62
CA LEU A 111 14.39 -16.09 15.98
C LEU A 111 14.16 -14.60 16.27
N PRO A 112 14.07 -14.18 17.54
CA PRO A 112 14.00 -12.76 17.90
C PRO A 112 15.25 -11.98 17.46
N ASP A 113 15.11 -10.66 17.27
CA ASP A 113 16.19 -9.73 16.88
C ASP A 113 17.03 -10.21 15.66
N SER A 114 16.38 -10.87 14.70
CA SER A 114 17.02 -11.44 13.51
C SER A 114 16.48 -10.79 12.24
N VAL A 115 17.37 -10.58 11.27
CA VAL A 115 17.00 -10.07 9.94
C VAL A 115 16.65 -11.25 9.04
N PHE A 116 15.51 -11.18 8.35
CA PHE A 116 15.07 -12.18 7.39
C PHE A 116 14.50 -11.53 6.12
N GLU A 117 14.37 -12.34 5.07
CA GLU A 117 13.82 -11.93 3.78
C GLU A 117 12.32 -12.25 3.70
N ALA A 118 11.50 -11.27 3.34
CA ALA A 118 10.16 -11.50 2.83
C ALA A 118 10.14 -11.21 1.32
N VAL A 119 9.88 -12.22 0.50
CA VAL A 119 9.92 -12.11 -0.96
C VAL A 119 8.51 -11.99 -1.50
N ILE A 120 8.24 -10.89 -2.21
CA ILE A 120 6.95 -10.61 -2.84
C ILE A 120 7.10 -10.76 -4.34
N LYS A 121 6.31 -11.64 -4.96
CA LYS A 121 6.28 -11.83 -6.41
C LYS A 121 4.96 -11.28 -6.98
N ILE A 122 5.09 -10.42 -7.98
CA ILE A 122 4.01 -9.79 -8.73
C ILE A 122 4.17 -10.21 -10.21
N PRO A 123 3.89 -11.48 -10.54
CA PRO A 123 4.17 -12.03 -11.86
C PRO A 123 3.25 -11.40 -12.91
N TYR A 124 3.75 -11.04 -14.08
CA TYR A 124 2.93 -10.65 -15.21
C TYR A 124 3.68 -10.86 -16.53
N ASP A 125 2.96 -10.91 -17.64
CA ASP A 125 3.58 -11.01 -18.96
C ASP A 125 4.32 -9.70 -19.32
N GLN A 126 5.65 -9.77 -19.37
CA GLN A 126 6.51 -8.62 -19.64
C GLN A 126 6.51 -8.15 -21.10
N GLN A 127 5.89 -8.91 -22.02
CA GLN A 127 5.67 -8.52 -23.41
C GLN A 127 4.47 -7.57 -23.56
N VAL A 128 3.55 -7.58 -22.59
CA VAL A 128 2.33 -6.78 -22.65
C VAL A 128 2.59 -5.33 -22.23
N ASN A 129 1.98 -4.41 -22.97
CA ASN A 129 1.99 -2.97 -22.68
C ASN A 129 0.59 -2.50 -22.24
N GLN A 130 0.55 -1.51 -21.35
CA GLN A 130 -0.68 -0.87 -20.88
C GLN A 130 -0.89 0.50 -21.52
N VAL A 131 -2.11 1.02 -21.43
CA VAL A 131 -2.42 2.42 -21.76
C VAL A 131 -1.88 3.37 -20.69
N LEU A 132 -1.01 4.29 -21.11
CA LEU A 132 -0.47 5.36 -20.27
C LEU A 132 -1.45 6.52 -20.14
N GLY A 133 -1.19 7.47 -19.22
CA GLY A 133 -2.06 8.62 -19.00
C GLY A 133 -2.27 9.53 -20.23
N ASN A 134 -1.39 9.44 -21.23
CA ASN A 134 -1.50 10.17 -22.51
C ASN A 134 -2.16 9.35 -23.64
N GLY A 135 -2.69 8.16 -23.34
CA GLY A 135 -3.33 7.27 -24.32
C GLY A 135 -2.37 6.36 -25.10
N LYS A 136 -1.04 6.58 -25.06
CA LYS A 136 -0.05 5.71 -25.73
C LYS A 136 0.15 4.41 -24.96
N LYS A 137 0.58 3.35 -25.66
CA LYS A 137 0.97 2.08 -25.03
C LYS A 137 2.38 2.18 -24.43
N GLY A 138 2.58 1.62 -23.24
CA GLY A 138 3.88 1.59 -22.57
C GLY A 138 3.96 0.56 -21.45
N ALA A 139 5.12 0.51 -20.79
CA ALA A 139 5.43 -0.51 -19.79
C ALA A 139 4.58 -0.38 -18.50
N LEU A 140 4.51 -1.50 -17.78
CA LEU A 140 3.86 -1.58 -16.47
C LEU A 140 4.86 -1.27 -15.34
N ASN A 141 4.36 -0.56 -14.32
CA ASN A 141 5.01 -0.42 -13.03
C ASN A 141 4.33 -1.33 -12.02
N VAL A 142 5.06 -1.64 -10.95
CA VAL A 142 4.59 -2.44 -9.84
C VAL A 142 4.72 -1.68 -8.53
N GLY A 143 3.91 -2.07 -7.55
CA GLY A 143 3.99 -1.59 -6.17
C GLY A 143 3.35 -2.60 -5.22
N ALA A 144 3.72 -2.53 -3.95
CA ALA A 144 3.20 -3.42 -2.93
C ALA A 144 3.01 -2.72 -1.59
N VAL A 145 2.11 -3.28 -0.79
CA VAL A 145 1.97 -3.03 0.64
C VAL A 145 2.16 -4.36 1.38
N LEU A 146 3.04 -4.36 2.36
CA LEU A 146 3.32 -5.49 3.23
C LEU A 146 2.90 -5.11 4.65
N ILE A 147 1.96 -5.85 5.23
CA ILE A 147 1.42 -5.62 6.56
C ILE A 147 1.99 -6.70 7.47
N LEU A 148 2.93 -6.31 8.33
CA LEU A 148 3.59 -7.20 9.27
C LEU A 148 2.88 -7.17 10.64
N PRO A 149 3.12 -8.16 11.49
CA PRO A 149 2.69 -8.12 12.89
C PRO A 149 3.34 -6.95 13.64
N GLU A 150 2.76 -6.53 14.76
CA GLU A 150 3.35 -5.49 15.58
C GLU A 150 4.77 -5.85 16.04
N GLY A 151 5.64 -4.83 16.08
CA GLY A 151 7.07 -4.94 16.42
C GLY A 151 7.98 -5.44 15.30
N PHE A 152 7.44 -6.07 14.26
CA PHE A 152 8.23 -6.32 13.04
C PHE A 152 8.39 -5.00 12.28
N GLU A 153 9.60 -4.71 11.82
CA GLU A 153 9.88 -3.48 11.08
C GLU A 153 10.93 -3.70 9.99
N LEU A 154 11.12 -2.68 9.14
CA LEU A 154 12.20 -2.68 8.17
C LEU A 154 13.55 -2.75 8.90
N ALA A 155 14.41 -3.67 8.49
CA ALA A 155 15.73 -3.81 9.10
C ALA A 155 16.57 -2.52 8.90
N PRO A 156 17.23 -2.01 9.95
CA PRO A 156 18.17 -0.91 9.84
C PRO A 156 19.29 -1.22 8.82
N ALA A 157 19.70 -0.22 8.03
CA ALA A 157 20.65 -0.42 6.92
C ALA A 157 22.00 -1.04 7.34
N ASN A 158 22.44 -0.82 8.58
CA ASN A 158 23.67 -1.40 9.15
C ASN A 158 23.52 -2.87 9.60
N ARG A 159 22.29 -3.38 9.71
CA ARG A 159 21.99 -4.77 10.10
C ARG A 159 21.72 -5.67 8.89
N ILE A 160 21.51 -5.09 7.70
CA ILE A 160 21.22 -5.84 6.47
C ILE A 160 22.53 -6.44 5.91
N PRO A 161 22.64 -7.77 5.79
CA PRO A 161 23.79 -8.41 5.14
C PRO A 161 23.93 -7.99 3.67
N GLU A 162 25.16 -7.99 3.16
CA GLU A 162 25.45 -7.54 1.78
C GLU A 162 24.69 -8.34 0.71
N GLU A 163 24.51 -9.65 0.93
CA GLU A 163 23.71 -10.52 0.05
C GLU A 163 22.26 -10.02 -0.07
N ILE A 164 21.60 -9.74 1.06
CA ILE A 164 20.22 -9.24 1.09
C ILE A 164 20.15 -7.85 0.45
N LYS A 165 21.13 -6.99 0.75
CA LYS A 165 21.21 -5.63 0.19
C LYS A 165 21.29 -5.64 -1.33
N ASN A 166 22.02 -6.59 -1.91
CA ASN A 166 22.11 -6.77 -3.35
C ASN A 166 20.77 -7.19 -3.98
N LYS A 167 20.02 -8.10 -3.33
CA LYS A 167 18.68 -8.52 -3.78
C LYS A 167 17.65 -7.38 -3.68
N VAL A 168 17.70 -6.58 -2.62
CA VAL A 168 16.86 -5.38 -2.43
C VAL A 168 17.13 -4.34 -3.52
N GLY A 169 18.39 -4.19 -3.91
CA GLY A 169 18.80 -3.28 -4.97
C GLY A 169 18.53 -1.81 -4.63
N LYS A 170 17.76 -1.12 -5.47
CA LYS A 170 17.43 0.31 -5.31
C LYS A 170 15.98 0.54 -4.87
N LEU A 171 15.34 -0.49 -4.29
CA LEU A 171 14.01 -0.33 -3.73
C LEU A 171 14.07 0.61 -2.53
N TYR A 172 13.07 1.47 -2.43
CA TYR A 172 12.90 2.38 -1.30
C TYR A 172 11.59 2.02 -0.60
N PHE A 173 11.72 1.55 0.63
CA PHE A 173 10.59 1.19 1.47
C PHE A 173 10.21 2.38 2.34
N GLN A 174 8.91 2.63 2.45
CA GLN A 174 8.37 3.64 3.35
C GLN A 174 7.42 2.97 4.33
N SER A 175 7.38 3.45 5.56
CA SER A 175 6.31 3.10 6.49
C SER A 175 5.00 3.73 6.02
N TYR A 176 3.88 3.05 6.24
CA TYR A 176 2.57 3.52 5.82
C TYR A 176 2.19 4.85 6.48
N SER A 177 2.55 5.00 7.76
CA SER A 177 2.50 6.26 8.49
C SER A 177 3.64 6.29 9.52
N PRO A 178 3.94 7.44 10.15
CA PRO A 178 4.97 7.54 11.19
C PRO A 178 4.77 6.54 12.34
N ASP A 179 3.52 6.26 12.71
CA ASP A 179 3.16 5.36 13.80
C ASP A 179 3.08 3.89 13.36
N LYS A 180 2.85 3.61 12.07
CA LYS A 180 2.66 2.26 11.52
C LYS A 180 3.93 1.75 10.84
N LYS A 181 5.00 1.57 11.62
CA LYS A 181 6.32 1.10 11.13
C LYS A 181 6.30 -0.33 10.58
N ASN A 182 5.40 -1.17 11.10
CA ASN A 182 5.19 -2.55 10.67
C ASN A 182 4.46 -2.68 9.33
N ILE A 183 3.94 -1.58 8.78
CA ILE A 183 3.30 -1.57 7.47
C ILE A 183 4.23 -0.88 6.49
N LEU A 184 4.73 -1.63 5.52
CA LEU A 184 5.71 -1.16 4.54
C LEU A 184 5.06 -1.02 3.17
N VAL A 185 5.30 0.11 2.51
CA VAL A 185 4.87 0.37 1.13
C VAL A 185 6.07 0.57 0.23
N VAL A 186 5.94 0.12 -1.02
CA VAL A 186 6.97 0.27 -2.05
C VAL A 186 6.32 0.56 -3.40
N GLY A 187 6.99 1.37 -4.21
CA GLY A 187 6.59 1.67 -5.57
C GLY A 187 5.95 3.05 -5.74
N PRO A 188 5.65 3.43 -7.00
CA PRO A 188 5.76 2.63 -8.20
C PRO A 188 7.21 2.49 -8.67
N VAL A 189 7.59 1.27 -9.06
CA VAL A 189 8.90 0.94 -9.63
C VAL A 189 8.73 0.17 -10.95
N PRO A 190 9.74 0.15 -11.85
CA PRO A 190 9.65 -0.54 -13.13
C PRO A 190 9.37 -2.05 -12.97
N GLY A 191 8.25 -2.53 -13.52
CA GLY A 191 7.79 -3.91 -13.35
C GLY A 191 8.73 -4.96 -13.94
N LYS A 192 9.40 -4.66 -15.06
CA LYS A 192 10.39 -5.56 -15.67
C LYS A 192 11.54 -5.90 -14.73
N LYS A 193 11.92 -4.95 -13.86
CA LYS A 193 13.05 -5.11 -12.94
C LYS A 193 12.63 -5.65 -11.57
N TYR A 194 11.45 -5.25 -11.10
CA TYR A 194 11.01 -5.50 -9.71
C TYR A 194 9.71 -6.30 -9.64
N SER A 195 9.47 -7.18 -10.62
CA SER A 195 8.37 -8.16 -10.52
C SER A 195 8.56 -9.11 -9.33
N GLU A 196 9.79 -9.27 -8.85
CA GLU A 196 10.13 -9.87 -7.57
C GLU A 196 10.81 -8.82 -6.69
N MET A 197 10.41 -8.71 -5.43
CA MET A 197 10.91 -7.73 -4.47
C MET A 197 11.25 -8.42 -3.15
N VAL A 198 12.46 -8.18 -2.65
CA VAL A 198 12.91 -8.68 -1.34
C VAL A 198 12.79 -7.58 -0.31
N PHE A 199 12.10 -7.86 0.78
CA PHE A 199 11.94 -6.96 1.93
C PHE A 199 12.82 -7.45 3.07
N PRO A 200 13.79 -6.64 3.54
CA PRO A 200 14.63 -7.00 4.68
C PRO A 200 13.91 -6.63 5.97
N ILE A 201 13.37 -7.63 6.68
CA ILE A 201 12.56 -7.43 7.88
C ILE A 201 13.37 -7.79 9.13
N LEU A 202 13.28 -6.99 10.17
CA LEU A 202 13.80 -7.28 11.50
C LEU A 202 12.65 -7.81 12.38
N SER A 203 12.83 -8.99 12.96
CA SER A 203 11.90 -9.54 13.93
C SER A 203 12.07 -8.87 15.30
N PRO A 204 10.98 -8.67 16.07
CA PRO A 204 11.05 -8.11 17.42
C PRO A 204 11.70 -9.07 18.44
N ASP A 205 11.98 -8.55 19.63
CA ASP A 205 12.50 -9.32 20.75
C ASP A 205 11.55 -9.24 21.98
N PRO A 206 10.79 -10.32 22.28
CA PRO A 206 9.93 -10.40 23.45
C PRO A 206 10.64 -10.21 24.81
N ALA A 207 11.98 -10.36 24.87
CA ALA A 207 12.73 -10.05 26.08
C ALA A 207 12.73 -8.54 26.37
N LYS A 208 12.81 -7.72 25.30
CA LYS A 208 12.86 -6.26 25.35
C LYS A 208 11.46 -5.64 25.31
N GLU A 209 10.53 -6.22 24.55
CA GLU A 209 9.18 -5.69 24.33
C GLU A 209 8.11 -6.62 24.92
N LYS A 210 7.45 -6.17 26.00
CA LYS A 210 6.49 -6.99 26.75
C LYS A 210 5.14 -7.18 26.06
N SER A 211 4.80 -6.33 25.09
CA SER A 211 3.59 -6.48 24.26
C SER A 211 3.68 -7.63 23.26
N ILE A 212 4.89 -8.15 23.02
CA ILE A 212 5.16 -9.16 21.98
C ILE A 212 5.40 -10.51 22.63
N SER A 213 4.93 -11.57 21.99
CA SER A 213 5.01 -12.94 22.51
C SER A 213 5.49 -13.91 21.43
N PHE A 214 6.04 -15.04 21.85
CA PHE A 214 6.43 -16.10 20.92
C PHE A 214 5.18 -16.86 20.43
N LEU A 215 4.63 -16.40 19.31
CA LEU A 215 3.41 -16.91 18.69
C LEU A 215 3.60 -17.09 17.18
N LYS A 216 2.59 -17.69 16.56
CA LYS A 216 2.39 -17.66 15.11
C LYS A 216 1.60 -16.41 14.76
N TYR A 217 2.13 -15.59 13.86
CA TYR A 217 1.54 -14.32 13.46
C TYR A 217 1.20 -14.32 11.96
N PRO A 218 0.11 -13.66 11.55
CA PRO A 218 -0.21 -13.50 10.14
C PRO A 218 0.59 -12.36 9.51
N ILE A 219 0.93 -12.53 8.23
CA ILE A 219 1.49 -11.48 7.36
C ILE A 219 0.55 -11.34 6.17
N TYR A 220 0.20 -10.11 5.82
CA TYR A 220 -0.65 -9.81 4.67
C TYR A 220 0.12 -9.02 3.62
N VAL A 221 -0.08 -9.34 2.35
CA VAL A 221 0.47 -8.58 1.23
C VAL A 221 -0.63 -8.16 0.27
N GLY A 222 -0.49 -6.95 -0.25
CA GLY A 222 -1.18 -6.48 -1.45
C GLY A 222 -0.15 -6.09 -2.50
N GLY A 223 -0.25 -6.63 -3.71
CA GLY A 223 0.64 -6.31 -4.82
C GLY A 223 -0.14 -5.89 -6.07
N ASN A 224 0.29 -4.82 -6.72
CA ASN A 224 -0.33 -4.32 -7.95
C ASN A 224 0.69 -4.27 -9.10
N ARG A 225 0.22 -4.58 -10.32
CA ARG A 225 0.88 -4.17 -11.57
C ARG A 225 -0.06 -3.36 -12.44
N GLY A 226 0.49 -2.34 -13.10
CA GLY A 226 -0.27 -1.47 -14.00
C GLY A 226 -1.07 -0.36 -13.30
N ARG A 227 -1.77 0.45 -14.10
CA ARG A 227 -2.51 1.64 -13.64
C ARG A 227 -3.92 1.28 -13.14
N GLY A 228 -4.40 2.04 -12.15
CA GLY A 228 -5.75 1.89 -11.60
C GLY A 228 -6.85 2.45 -12.50
N GLN A 229 -8.09 2.09 -12.18
CA GLN A 229 -9.31 2.43 -12.93
C GLN A 229 -9.98 3.70 -12.40
N VAL A 230 -9.76 4.05 -11.13
CA VAL A 230 -10.43 5.14 -10.41
C VAL A 230 -9.40 6.02 -9.70
N TYR A 231 -9.61 7.33 -9.75
CA TYR A 231 -8.81 8.32 -9.02
C TYR A 231 -9.40 8.62 -7.64
N PRO A 232 -8.62 9.20 -6.70
CA PRO A 232 -9.11 9.53 -5.36
C PRO A 232 -10.34 10.47 -5.33
N ASP A 233 -10.52 11.28 -6.37
CA ASP A 233 -11.69 12.16 -6.53
C ASP A 233 -12.96 11.42 -7.05
N GLY A 234 -12.85 10.10 -7.28
CA GLY A 234 -13.92 9.26 -7.82
C GLY A 234 -14.02 9.25 -9.35
N SER A 235 -13.22 10.06 -10.05
CA SER A 235 -13.24 10.09 -11.51
C SER A 235 -12.61 8.83 -12.11
N LYS A 236 -13.12 8.41 -13.28
CA LYS A 236 -12.59 7.26 -14.04
C LYS A 236 -11.27 7.64 -14.73
N SER A 237 -10.34 6.69 -14.76
CA SER A 237 -9.11 6.83 -15.55
C SER A 237 -9.34 6.45 -17.02
N ASN A 238 -8.33 6.61 -17.86
CA ASN A 238 -8.35 6.09 -19.24
C ASN A 238 -7.92 4.60 -19.33
N ASN A 239 -7.82 3.89 -18.21
CA ASN A 239 -7.50 2.46 -18.14
C ASN A 239 -8.69 1.65 -17.60
N THR A 240 -9.90 1.96 -18.09
CA THR A 240 -11.15 1.31 -17.71
C THR A 240 -12.14 1.36 -18.88
N VAL A 241 -13.27 0.67 -18.72
CA VAL A 241 -14.38 0.65 -19.69
C VAL A 241 -15.27 1.88 -19.49
N TYR A 242 -15.68 2.50 -20.60
CA TYR A 242 -16.69 3.55 -20.63
C TYR A 242 -18.02 2.97 -21.11
N ASN A 243 -19.06 3.17 -20.31
CA ASN A 243 -20.41 2.69 -20.59
C ASN A 243 -21.30 3.87 -20.97
N SER A 244 -22.40 3.59 -21.66
CA SER A 244 -23.42 4.58 -21.96
C SER A 244 -24.27 4.92 -20.73
N SER A 245 -24.48 6.21 -20.45
CA SER A 245 -25.40 6.64 -19.37
C SER A 245 -26.88 6.47 -19.71
N THR A 246 -27.24 6.35 -21.00
CA THR A 246 -28.64 6.36 -21.45
C THR A 246 -28.89 5.37 -22.57
N LYS A 247 -30.15 4.95 -22.72
CA LYS A 247 -30.59 4.18 -23.89
C LYS A 247 -30.85 5.14 -25.06
N GLY A 248 -30.37 4.80 -26.25
CA GLY A 248 -30.59 5.63 -27.43
C GLY A 248 -29.91 5.09 -28.68
N LYS A 249 -29.88 5.91 -29.74
CA LYS A 249 -29.16 5.63 -30.98
C LYS A 249 -27.95 6.54 -31.09
N ILE A 250 -26.79 5.99 -31.44
CA ILE A 250 -25.57 6.78 -31.64
C ILE A 250 -25.75 7.60 -32.92
N SER A 251 -25.83 8.92 -32.80
CA SER A 251 -26.00 9.84 -33.92
C SER A 251 -24.65 10.26 -34.50
N GLN A 252 -23.63 10.45 -33.65
CA GLN A 252 -22.32 10.94 -34.07
C GLN A 252 -21.19 10.45 -33.16
N ILE A 253 -20.00 10.26 -33.75
CA ILE A 253 -18.75 10.00 -33.04
C ILE A 253 -17.71 10.99 -33.57
N GLU A 254 -17.26 11.93 -32.75
CA GLU A 254 -16.27 12.95 -33.12
C GLU A 254 -14.95 12.75 -32.39
N PRO A 255 -13.80 12.74 -33.08
CA PRO A 255 -12.50 12.69 -32.41
C PRO A 255 -12.20 14.01 -31.67
N ILE A 256 -11.58 13.93 -30.50
CA ILE A 256 -11.15 15.10 -29.71
C ILE A 256 -9.68 15.39 -30.00
N GLU A 257 -9.40 16.44 -30.78
CA GLU A 257 -8.03 16.91 -31.04
C GLU A 257 -7.62 18.06 -30.10
N PRO A 258 -6.32 18.20 -29.73
CA PRO A 258 -5.18 17.32 -30.02
C PRO A 258 -4.97 16.21 -28.95
N LYS A 259 -5.82 16.17 -27.91
CA LYS A 259 -5.62 15.31 -26.73
C LYS A 259 -5.94 13.83 -26.98
N GLY A 260 -6.61 13.52 -28.08
CA GLY A 260 -7.13 12.20 -28.41
C GLY A 260 -8.39 11.85 -27.61
N GLY A 261 -9.11 10.83 -28.05
CA GLY A 261 -10.40 10.43 -27.48
C GLY A 261 -11.57 10.76 -28.41
N PHE A 262 -12.79 10.58 -27.92
CA PHE A 262 -14.02 10.70 -28.69
C PHE A 262 -15.15 11.36 -27.89
N ASN A 263 -15.93 12.21 -28.55
CA ASN A 263 -17.27 12.59 -28.11
C ASN A 263 -18.28 11.70 -28.84
N ILE A 264 -19.12 10.98 -28.10
CA ILE A 264 -20.20 10.16 -28.66
C ILE A 264 -21.53 10.84 -28.35
N THR A 265 -22.25 11.25 -29.38
CA THR A 265 -23.59 11.83 -29.25
C THR A 265 -24.62 10.72 -29.37
N ILE A 266 -25.48 10.60 -28.35
CA ILE A 266 -26.53 9.60 -28.25
C ILE A 266 -27.87 10.32 -28.26
N GLU A 267 -28.70 10.00 -29.24
CA GLU A 267 -30.07 10.51 -29.36
C GLU A 267 -31.02 9.58 -28.61
N THR A 268 -31.70 10.12 -27.61
CA THR A 268 -32.66 9.38 -26.78
C THR A 268 -34.02 9.32 -27.46
N ALA A 269 -34.89 8.41 -27.00
CA ALA A 269 -36.25 8.30 -27.53
C ALA A 269 -37.13 9.55 -27.29
N THR A 270 -36.74 10.43 -26.35
CA THR A 270 -37.42 11.70 -26.07
C THR A 270 -36.97 12.83 -27.00
N GLY A 271 -35.98 12.59 -27.87
CA GLY A 271 -35.39 13.59 -28.76
C GLY A 271 -34.22 14.37 -28.14
N ASP A 272 -33.89 14.11 -26.87
CA ASP A 272 -32.73 14.73 -26.21
C ASP A 272 -31.43 14.08 -26.67
N SER A 273 -30.38 14.89 -26.81
CA SER A 273 -29.02 14.43 -27.15
C SER A 273 -28.10 14.47 -25.93
N VAL A 274 -27.48 13.32 -25.61
CA VAL A 274 -26.50 13.18 -24.53
C VAL A 274 -25.12 12.97 -25.15
N ILE A 275 -24.11 13.71 -24.67
CA ILE A 275 -22.73 13.61 -25.15
C ILE A 275 -21.89 12.85 -24.12
N GLU A 276 -21.39 11.68 -24.51
CA GLU A 276 -20.44 10.89 -23.73
C GLU A 276 -19.01 11.21 -24.13
N LYS A 277 -18.15 11.52 -23.16
CA LYS A 277 -16.74 11.86 -23.40
C LYS A 277 -15.86 10.68 -23.05
N ILE A 278 -15.12 10.17 -24.03
CA ILE A 278 -14.20 9.04 -23.89
C ILE A 278 -12.76 9.56 -24.06
N PRO A 279 -11.86 9.38 -23.09
CA PRO A 279 -10.47 9.82 -23.21
C PRO A 279 -9.67 8.92 -24.16
N ALA A 280 -8.47 9.37 -24.54
CA ALA A 280 -7.54 8.56 -25.33
C ALA A 280 -7.09 7.30 -24.57
N GLY A 281 -7.08 6.15 -25.25
CA GLY A 281 -6.63 4.88 -24.68
C GLY A 281 -7.54 3.70 -25.00
N PRO A 282 -8.76 3.65 -24.45
CA PRO A 282 -9.73 2.61 -24.77
C PRO A 282 -10.20 2.72 -26.22
N GLU A 283 -10.35 1.57 -26.88
CA GLU A 283 -10.79 1.46 -28.27
C GLU A 283 -12.33 1.36 -28.30
N LEU A 284 -12.96 2.06 -29.25
CA LEU A 284 -14.40 2.00 -29.44
C LEU A 284 -14.83 0.65 -30.01
N ILE A 285 -15.95 0.12 -29.51
CA ILE A 285 -16.58 -1.12 -30.01
C ILE A 285 -17.98 -0.89 -30.57
N VAL A 286 -18.36 0.38 -30.73
CA VAL A 286 -19.66 0.83 -31.24
C VAL A 286 -19.50 1.65 -32.51
N SER A 287 -20.55 1.70 -33.31
CA SER A 287 -20.57 2.44 -34.59
C SER A 287 -21.74 3.41 -34.67
N VAL A 288 -21.61 4.44 -35.52
CA VAL A 288 -22.69 5.39 -35.80
C VAL A 288 -23.93 4.65 -36.32
N GLY A 289 -25.11 5.02 -35.84
CA GLY A 289 -26.39 4.40 -36.18
C GLY A 289 -26.78 3.20 -35.30
N GLN A 290 -25.89 2.72 -34.43
CA GLN A 290 -26.17 1.62 -33.52
C GLN A 290 -27.13 2.05 -32.40
N SER A 291 -28.12 1.21 -32.11
CA SER A 291 -28.96 1.35 -30.91
C SER A 291 -28.27 0.69 -29.73
N ILE A 292 -28.21 1.39 -28.60
CA ILE A 292 -27.53 0.96 -27.37
C ILE A 292 -28.46 1.07 -26.17
N LEU A 293 -28.21 0.22 -25.17
CA LEU A 293 -28.89 0.25 -23.89
C LEU A 293 -28.11 1.09 -22.87
N ALA A 294 -28.80 1.54 -21.82
CA ALA A 294 -28.13 2.12 -20.65
C ALA A 294 -27.16 1.09 -20.05
N ASP A 295 -26.02 1.57 -19.56
CA ASP A 295 -24.89 0.80 -19.04
C ASP A 295 -24.20 -0.15 -20.04
N GLN A 296 -24.58 -0.10 -21.33
CA GLN A 296 -23.88 -0.86 -22.35
C GLN A 296 -22.45 -0.30 -22.57
N PRO A 297 -21.41 -1.16 -22.60
CA PRO A 297 -20.04 -0.74 -22.91
C PRO A 297 -19.93 -0.10 -24.30
N LEU A 298 -19.34 1.10 -24.34
CA LEU A 298 -18.99 1.82 -25.57
C LEU A 298 -17.56 1.51 -26.03
N THR A 299 -16.71 1.06 -25.10
CA THR A 299 -15.30 0.75 -25.34
C THR A 299 -14.94 -0.68 -24.97
N ASN A 300 -13.80 -1.15 -25.48
CA ASN A 300 -13.14 -2.33 -24.94
C ASN A 300 -12.60 -2.05 -23.51
N ASN A 301 -12.08 -3.10 -22.86
CA ASN A 301 -11.33 -2.96 -21.61
C ASN A 301 -9.82 -2.87 -21.92
N PRO A 302 -9.19 -1.69 -21.81
CA PRO A 302 -7.76 -1.53 -22.09
C PRO A 302 -6.86 -2.09 -20.97
N ASN A 303 -7.43 -2.48 -19.83
CA ASN A 303 -6.66 -2.85 -18.66
C ASN A 303 -6.04 -4.25 -18.78
N VAL A 304 -4.72 -4.29 -18.68
CA VAL A 304 -3.89 -5.51 -18.66
C VAL A 304 -3.21 -5.74 -17.31
N GLY A 305 -3.39 -4.81 -16.37
CA GLY A 305 -2.85 -4.87 -15.02
C GLY A 305 -3.74 -5.66 -14.06
N GLY A 306 -3.49 -5.46 -12.77
CA GLY A 306 -4.35 -5.96 -11.71
C GLY A 306 -3.68 -5.98 -10.35
N PHE A 307 -4.52 -6.13 -9.34
CA PHE A 307 -4.16 -6.23 -7.95
C PHE A 307 -4.39 -7.65 -7.44
N GLY A 308 -3.50 -8.09 -6.55
CA GLY A 308 -3.61 -9.35 -5.86
C GLY A 308 -3.35 -9.17 -4.38
N GLN A 309 -3.90 -10.08 -3.60
CA GLN A 309 -3.68 -10.18 -2.18
C GLN A 309 -3.29 -11.61 -1.85
N GLN A 310 -2.45 -11.77 -0.85
CA GLN A 310 -2.09 -13.06 -0.29
C GLN A 310 -1.84 -12.88 1.21
N GLU A 311 -2.06 -13.95 1.95
CA GLU A 311 -1.69 -14.03 3.35
C GLU A 311 -0.79 -15.24 3.59
N THR A 312 0.04 -15.14 4.61
CA THR A 312 0.88 -16.23 5.09
C THR A 312 1.09 -16.06 6.59
N GLU A 313 1.83 -16.97 7.21
CA GLU A 313 2.09 -16.94 8.64
C GLU A 313 3.58 -17.08 8.91
N ILE A 314 4.02 -16.49 10.02
CA ILE A 314 5.39 -16.57 10.51
C ILE A 314 5.38 -16.95 11.99
N VAL A 315 6.24 -17.87 12.40
CA VAL A 315 6.41 -18.22 13.82
C VAL A 315 7.58 -17.43 14.40
N LEU A 316 7.31 -16.58 15.39
CA LEU A 316 8.36 -16.00 16.22
C LEU A 316 8.76 -17.03 17.27
N GLN A 317 9.92 -17.65 17.07
CA GLN A 317 10.34 -18.83 17.82
C GLN A 317 11.31 -18.51 18.95
N ASN A 318 11.12 -19.18 20.09
CA ASN A 318 12.07 -19.12 21.20
C ASN A 318 13.04 -20.31 21.11
N PRO A 319 14.37 -20.08 20.98
CA PRO A 319 15.37 -21.15 20.96
C PRO A 319 15.24 -22.16 22.11
N ALA A 320 14.88 -21.70 23.31
CA ALA A 320 14.74 -22.57 24.48
C ALA A 320 13.60 -23.59 24.33
N ARG A 321 12.53 -23.25 23.59
CA ARG A 321 11.44 -24.19 23.30
C ARG A 321 11.93 -25.34 22.43
N ILE A 322 12.78 -25.04 21.43
CA ILE A 322 13.38 -26.07 20.57
C ILE A 322 14.37 -26.93 21.37
N GLN A 323 15.22 -26.32 22.20
CA GLN A 323 16.16 -27.06 23.05
C GLN A 323 15.44 -28.02 24.01
N GLY A 324 14.37 -27.54 24.68
CA GLY A 324 13.53 -28.39 25.53
C GLY A 324 12.86 -29.52 24.76
N LEU A 325 12.38 -29.25 23.54
CA LEU A 325 11.78 -30.27 22.66
C LEU A 325 12.80 -31.35 22.28
N LEU A 326 14.03 -30.97 21.92
CA LEU A 326 15.08 -31.92 21.58
C LEU A 326 15.48 -32.79 22.77
N ALA A 327 15.61 -32.20 23.97
CA ALA A 327 15.87 -32.95 25.19
C ALA A 327 14.73 -33.95 25.48
N PHE A 328 13.48 -33.53 25.31
CA PHE A 328 12.32 -34.40 25.44
C PHE A 328 12.35 -35.57 24.43
N PHE A 329 12.70 -35.32 23.16
CA PHE A 329 12.85 -36.36 22.15
C PHE A 329 13.91 -37.40 22.52
N VAL A 330 15.05 -36.96 23.05
CA VAL A 330 16.09 -37.88 23.55
C VAL A 330 15.55 -38.74 24.70
N CYS A 331 14.84 -38.14 25.67
CA CYS A 331 14.23 -38.88 26.77
C CYS A 331 13.21 -39.93 26.28
N VAL A 332 12.33 -39.56 25.35
CA VAL A 332 11.34 -40.48 24.75
C VAL A 332 12.04 -41.61 24.00
N PHE A 333 13.04 -41.29 23.19
CA PHE A 333 13.81 -42.28 22.44
C PHE A 333 14.50 -43.28 23.37
N LEU A 334 15.19 -42.80 24.41
CA LEU A 334 15.82 -43.66 25.42
C LEU A 334 14.79 -44.54 26.14
N THR A 335 13.62 -43.98 26.47
CA THR A 335 12.53 -44.73 27.10
C THR A 335 12.02 -45.84 26.19
N GLN A 336 11.82 -45.56 24.89
CA GLN A 336 11.41 -46.57 23.91
C GLN A 336 12.45 -47.70 23.80
N VAL A 337 13.73 -47.35 23.72
CA VAL A 337 14.83 -48.33 23.69
C VAL A 337 14.81 -49.19 24.96
N PHE A 338 14.71 -48.59 26.15
CA PHE A 338 14.69 -49.35 27.40
C PHE A 338 13.46 -50.24 27.55
N LEU A 339 12.28 -49.80 27.10
CA LEU A 339 11.08 -50.65 27.10
C LEU A 339 11.26 -51.87 26.20
N VAL A 340 11.83 -51.69 25.00
CA VAL A 340 12.09 -52.81 24.08
C VAL A 340 13.15 -53.75 24.66
N LEU A 341 14.25 -53.22 25.21
CA LEU A 341 15.29 -54.04 25.85
C LEU A 341 14.73 -54.80 27.05
N LYS A 342 13.91 -54.16 27.88
CA LYS A 342 13.28 -54.81 29.04
C LYS A 342 12.32 -55.91 28.61
N LYS A 343 11.51 -55.68 27.57
CA LYS A 343 10.67 -56.72 26.97
C LYS A 343 11.51 -57.91 26.49
N LYS A 344 12.58 -57.66 25.73
CA LYS A 344 13.49 -58.71 25.23
C LYS A 344 14.21 -59.46 26.35
N GLN A 345 14.53 -58.79 27.44
CA GLN A 345 15.06 -59.44 28.63
C GLN A 345 14.02 -60.38 29.26
N PHE A 346 12.77 -59.94 29.39
CA PHE A 346 11.71 -60.74 30.01
C PHE A 346 11.27 -61.93 29.15
N GLU A 347 11.23 -61.76 27.81
CA GLU A 347 10.99 -62.87 26.86
C GLU A 347 11.97 -64.03 27.11
N LYS A 348 13.23 -63.76 27.48
CA LYS A 348 14.19 -64.82 27.84
C LYS A 348 13.80 -65.59 29.12
N VAL A 349 13.21 -64.92 30.10
CA VAL A 349 12.73 -65.55 31.34
C VAL A 349 11.51 -66.41 31.04
N GLN A 350 10.53 -65.88 30.30
CA GLN A 350 9.34 -66.63 29.87
C GLN A 350 9.73 -67.89 29.07
N LEU A 351 10.72 -67.79 28.18
CA LEU A 351 11.25 -68.93 27.44
C LEU A 351 11.91 -69.99 28.33
N ALA A 352 12.56 -69.59 29.42
CA ALA A 352 13.19 -70.51 30.35
C ALA A 352 12.18 -71.22 31.27
N GLU A 353 11.15 -70.50 31.71
CA GLU A 353 10.13 -71.01 32.64
C GLU A 353 8.97 -71.73 31.92
N MET A 354 8.83 -71.55 30.60
CA MET A 354 7.72 -72.08 29.77
C MET A 354 6.32 -71.77 30.33
N ASN A 355 6.24 -70.72 31.15
CA ASN A 355 5.03 -70.22 31.79
C ASN A 355 4.94 -68.73 31.47
N PHE A 356 3.81 -68.30 30.89
CA PHE A 356 3.70 -67.05 30.14
C PHE A 356 3.01 -65.93 30.90
#